data_AF-A0A6A6E1I8-F1
#
_entry.id   AF-A0A6A6E1I8-F1
#
_cell.length_a   1.000
_cell.length_b   1.000
_cell.length_c   1.000
_cell.angle_alpha   90.00
_cell.angle_beta   90.00
_cell.angle_gamma   90.00
#
_symmetry.space_group_name_H-M   'P 1'
#
loop_
_entity.id
_entity.type
_entity.pdbx_description
1 polymer ?
#
loop_
_entity_poly.entity_id
_entity_poly.type
_entity_poly.pdbx_seq_one_letter_code
_entity_poly.pdbx_strand_id
1 'polypeptide(L)'
;MTATIQQATISILRNPGPTKDKVISDALRNVHILPANLTDADSLTAAAKSTADLTGGVVDHLIVNGAYLAEQSMSFKPGDFVGKEQLLRDELRMSIDTNVTSVVYAINAFLPAEGVAYSISKAVVNVLVAKYAIQFKDDGIIFLALTPGIVYTKTEDFNTAPQEVRAIYDFMGAKLHKYEPSYKGPLTPKESVKMQLKVLDGLTIENSDDMLSHNGNKRWA
;
A
#
# COMPACT_ATOMS: atom_id res chain seq x y z
N MET A 1 19.11 0.97 40.52
CA MET A 1 19.81 1.38 39.28
C MET A 1 18.82 1.24 38.15
N THR A 2 18.27 2.34 37.66
CA THR A 2 17.52 2.35 36.40
C THR A 2 18.52 2.11 35.28
N ALA A 3 18.42 0.98 34.58
CA ALA A 3 19.21 0.76 33.38
C ALA A 3 18.87 1.89 32.39
N THR A 4 19.85 2.72 32.05
CA THR A 4 19.70 3.68 30.97
C THR A 4 19.40 2.86 29.72
N ILE A 5 18.19 2.97 29.17
CA ILE A 5 17.84 2.30 27.92
C ILE A 5 18.74 2.91 26.86
N GLN A 6 19.77 2.16 26.45
CA GLN A 6 20.73 2.62 25.48
C GLN A 6 20.09 2.50 24.10
N GLN A 7 19.63 3.63 23.55
CA GLN A 7 19.11 3.68 22.18
C GLN A 7 20.21 3.26 21.21
N ALA A 8 19.91 2.24 20.39
CA ALA A 8 20.75 1.79 19.29
C ALA A 8 20.05 2.09 17.97
N THR A 9 20.78 2.66 17.02
CA THR A 9 20.31 2.90 15.65
C THR A 9 20.94 1.87 14.73
N ILE A 10 20.12 1.09 14.04
CA ILE A 10 20.56 0.17 13.00
C ILE A 10 20.19 0.77 11.67
N SER A 11 21.17 1.17 10.87
CA SER A 11 20.96 1.69 9.53
C SER A 11 21.29 0.64 8.48
N ILE A 12 20.34 0.40 7.58
CA ILE A 12 20.45 -0.56 6.49
C ILE A 12 20.67 0.22 5.20
N LEU A 13 21.76 -0.08 4.47
CA LEU A 13 22.19 0.68 3.31
C LEU A 13 22.67 -0.23 2.17
N ARG A 14 22.34 0.12 0.92
CA ARG A 14 22.85 -0.58 -0.26
C ARG A 14 24.37 -0.49 -0.36
N ASN A 15 24.91 0.71 -0.12
CA ASN A 15 26.35 1.01 -0.21
C ASN A 15 26.84 1.57 1.15
N PRO A 16 27.27 0.72 2.09
CA PRO A 16 27.51 1.16 3.47
C PRO A 16 28.82 1.93 3.69
N GLY A 17 29.79 1.84 2.78
CA GLY A 17 31.16 2.36 2.95
C GLY A 17 31.20 3.84 3.38
N PRO A 18 30.70 4.77 2.55
CA PRO A 18 30.73 6.20 2.87
C PRO A 18 30.04 6.55 4.21
N THR A 19 28.93 5.88 4.53
CA THR A 19 28.23 6.12 5.79
C THR A 19 28.98 5.55 6.99
N LYS A 20 29.64 4.40 6.85
CA LYS A 20 30.52 3.85 7.91
C LYS A 20 31.64 4.82 8.22
N ASP A 21 32.30 5.38 7.20
CA ASP A 21 33.37 6.35 7.36
C ASP A 21 32.87 7.60 8.11
N LYS A 22 31.67 8.08 7.76
CA LYS A 22 31.05 9.24 8.42
C LYS A 22 30.64 8.95 9.88
N VAL A 23 30.10 7.77 10.17
CA VAL A 23 29.77 7.36 11.55
C VAL A 23 31.02 7.36 12.43
N ILE A 24 32.15 6.90 11.90
CA ILE A 24 33.44 6.89 12.59
C ILE A 24 33.97 8.32 12.75
N SER A 25 33.99 9.13 11.69
CA SER A 25 34.51 10.50 11.73
C SER A 25 33.74 11.39 12.70
N ASP A 26 32.43 11.21 12.76
CA ASP A 26 31.53 12.02 13.60
C ASP A 26 31.43 11.44 15.03
N ALA A 27 32.19 10.38 15.35
CA ALA A 27 32.21 9.70 16.65
C ALA A 27 30.82 9.27 17.15
N LEU A 28 29.93 8.87 16.23
CA LEU A 28 28.57 8.45 16.55
C LEU A 28 28.61 7.07 17.23
N ARG A 29 28.10 7.02 18.46
CA ARG A 29 28.02 5.78 19.25
C ARG A 29 26.66 5.11 19.05
N ASN A 30 26.61 3.79 19.26
CA ASN A 30 25.39 2.97 19.14
C ASN A 30 24.74 3.02 17.76
N VAL A 31 25.52 3.33 16.71
CA VAL A 31 25.07 3.26 15.31
C VAL A 31 25.71 2.05 14.66
N HIS A 32 24.88 1.13 14.17
CA HIS A 32 25.29 -0.08 13.48
C HIS A 32 24.89 0.02 12.01
N ILE A 33 25.82 -0.24 11.10
CA ILE A 33 25.56 -0.16 9.65
C ILE A 33 25.56 -1.57 9.05
N LEU A 34 24.42 -1.99 8.51
CA LEU A 34 24.23 -3.27 7.84
C LEU A 34 24.04 -3.08 6.33
N PRO A 35 24.61 -3.94 5.48
CA PRO A 35 24.34 -3.94 4.06
C PRO A 35 22.98 -4.58 3.76
N ALA A 36 22.12 -3.92 2.98
CA ALA A 36 21.01 -4.56 2.28
C ALA A 36 20.54 -3.68 1.12
N ASN A 37 19.89 -4.28 0.14
CA ASN A 37 19.26 -3.58 -0.96
C ASN A 37 17.73 -3.66 -0.82
N LEU A 38 17.05 -2.51 -0.88
CA LEU A 38 15.61 -2.45 -0.74
C LEU A 38 14.88 -3.32 -1.76
N THR A 39 15.39 -3.41 -2.99
CA THR A 39 14.78 -4.23 -4.05
C THR A 39 15.18 -5.72 -3.99
N ASP A 40 15.81 -6.17 -2.92
CA ASP A 40 16.27 -7.56 -2.72
C ASP A 40 15.76 -8.07 -1.36
N ALA A 41 14.69 -8.86 -1.40
CA ALA A 41 14.01 -9.40 -0.22
C ALA A 41 14.90 -10.31 0.64
N ASP A 42 15.82 -11.06 0.02
CA ASP A 42 16.72 -11.96 0.74
C ASP A 42 17.76 -11.14 1.53
N SER A 43 18.26 -10.05 0.92
CA SER A 43 19.16 -9.12 1.62
C SER A 43 18.49 -8.45 2.82
N LEU A 44 17.19 -8.09 2.72
CA LEU A 44 16.43 -7.50 3.81
C LEU A 44 16.15 -8.50 4.92
N THR A 45 15.86 -9.75 4.57
CA THR A 45 15.70 -10.85 5.54
C THR A 45 16.99 -11.10 6.31
N ALA A 46 18.14 -11.09 5.61
CA ALA A 46 19.46 -11.22 6.24
C ALA A 46 19.75 -10.05 7.19
N ALA A 47 19.45 -8.81 6.79
CA ALA A 47 19.62 -7.64 7.64
C ALA A 47 18.69 -7.65 8.87
N ALA A 48 17.45 -8.13 8.73
CA ALA A 48 16.55 -8.31 9.86
C ALA A 48 17.10 -9.32 10.87
N LYS A 49 17.68 -10.44 10.41
CA LYS A 49 18.36 -11.41 11.27
C LYS A 49 19.55 -10.79 12.01
N SER A 50 20.44 -10.09 11.31
CA SER A 50 21.57 -9.41 11.95
C SER A 50 21.12 -8.30 12.91
N THR A 51 20.00 -7.64 12.63
CA THR A 51 19.39 -6.67 13.56
C THR A 51 18.94 -7.38 14.84
N ALA A 52 18.24 -8.51 14.72
CA ALA A 52 17.81 -9.30 15.87
C ALA A 52 18.99 -9.77 16.74
N ASP A 53 20.10 -10.20 16.12
CA ASP A 53 21.32 -10.58 16.83
C ASP A 53 21.91 -9.40 17.63
N LEU A 54 21.83 -8.18 17.11
CA LEU A 54 22.32 -6.96 17.77
C LEU A 54 21.39 -6.43 18.87
N THR A 55 20.08 -6.62 18.72
CA THR A 55 19.07 -6.02 19.62
C THR A 55 18.42 -7.01 20.56
N GLY A 56 18.79 -8.29 20.51
CA GLY A 56 18.09 -9.35 21.24
C GLY A 56 16.66 -9.60 20.71
N GLY A 57 16.43 -9.31 19.43
CA GLY A 57 15.14 -9.50 18.76
C GLY A 57 14.11 -8.39 18.98
N VAL A 58 14.48 -7.28 19.63
CA VAL A 58 13.57 -6.15 19.88
C VAL A 58 13.84 -5.02 18.88
N VAL A 59 12.78 -4.51 18.26
CA VAL A 59 12.81 -3.30 17.41
C VAL A 59 11.62 -2.43 17.78
N ASP A 60 11.88 -1.23 18.31
CA ASP A 60 10.82 -0.30 18.71
C ASP A 60 10.27 0.53 17.53
N HIS A 61 11.15 0.89 16.59
CA HIS A 61 10.83 1.77 15.47
C HIS A 61 11.45 1.22 14.18
N LEU A 62 10.63 1.06 13.14
CA LEU A 62 11.08 0.75 11.78
C LEU A 62 10.81 1.95 10.88
N ILE A 63 11.87 2.52 10.30
CA ILE A 63 11.78 3.66 9.38
C ILE A 63 12.26 3.19 8.00
N VAL A 64 11.36 3.21 7.03
CA VAL A 64 11.69 2.89 5.63
C VAL A 64 11.61 4.18 4.81
N ASN A 65 12.77 4.71 4.41
CA ASN A 65 12.86 6.01 3.74
C ASN A 65 13.51 5.96 2.35
N GLY A 66 14.24 4.88 2.02
CA GLY A 66 14.91 4.79 0.73
C GLY A 66 13.89 4.79 -0.42
N ALA A 67 14.15 5.60 -1.44
CA ALA A 67 13.24 5.81 -2.56
C ALA A 67 13.99 6.00 -3.88
N TYR A 68 13.31 5.70 -4.96
CA TYR A 68 13.60 6.08 -6.32
C TYR A 68 12.84 7.35 -6.68
N LEU A 69 13.53 8.30 -7.32
CA LEU A 69 12.94 9.47 -7.95
C LEU A 69 13.23 9.42 -9.45
N ALA A 70 12.21 9.62 -10.26
CA ALA A 70 12.35 9.68 -11.71
C ALA A 70 12.85 11.06 -12.15
N GLU A 71 14.18 11.22 -12.24
CA GLU A 71 14.79 12.51 -12.59
C GLU A 71 14.40 12.98 -14.00
N GLN A 72 14.26 12.04 -14.94
CA GLN A 72 13.97 12.35 -16.35
C GLN A 72 12.63 13.08 -16.54
N SER A 73 11.62 12.72 -15.75
CA SER A 73 10.26 13.27 -15.87
C SER A 73 9.94 14.34 -14.82
N MET A 74 10.89 14.68 -13.95
CA MET A 74 10.67 15.57 -12.81
C MET A 74 10.11 16.95 -13.20
N SER A 75 10.45 17.42 -14.40
CA SER A 75 9.98 18.70 -14.95
C SER A 75 8.83 18.57 -15.97
N PHE A 76 8.28 17.36 -16.17
CA PHE A 76 7.22 17.14 -17.16
C PHE A 76 5.91 17.77 -16.69
N LYS A 77 5.20 18.38 -17.64
CA LYS A 77 3.80 18.80 -17.51
C LYS A 77 2.87 17.61 -17.80
N PRO A 78 1.60 17.63 -17.36
CA PRO A 78 0.66 16.52 -17.59
C PRO A 78 0.58 16.04 -19.05
N GLY A 79 0.64 16.94 -20.02
CA GLY A 79 0.59 16.61 -21.46
C GLY A 79 1.90 16.04 -22.03
N ASP A 80 3.03 16.15 -21.33
CA ASP A 80 4.34 15.80 -21.88
C ASP A 80 4.55 14.27 -22.03
N PHE A 81 3.70 13.46 -21.39
CA PHE A 81 3.69 12.01 -21.53
C PHE A 81 2.93 11.50 -22.77
N VAL A 82 2.16 12.35 -23.46
CA VAL A 82 1.45 11.95 -24.69
C VAL A 82 2.48 11.59 -25.77
N GLY A 83 2.39 10.37 -26.32
CA GLY A 83 3.38 9.80 -27.24
C GLY A 83 4.64 9.25 -26.55
N LYS A 84 4.68 9.23 -25.20
CA LYS A 84 5.76 8.66 -24.38
C LYS A 84 5.21 7.60 -23.40
N GLU A 85 4.20 6.84 -23.81
CA GLU A 85 3.47 5.90 -22.96
C GLU A 85 4.38 4.80 -22.39
N GLN A 86 5.38 4.37 -23.17
CA GLN A 86 6.36 3.40 -22.71
C GLN A 86 7.23 3.96 -21.58
N LEU A 87 7.70 5.21 -21.71
CA LEU A 87 8.45 5.89 -20.65
C LEU A 87 7.61 6.00 -19.37
N LEU A 88 6.35 6.42 -19.48
CA LEU A 88 5.43 6.48 -18.34
C LEU A 88 5.26 5.11 -17.66
N ARG A 89 5.09 4.04 -18.46
CA ARG A 89 4.95 2.67 -17.95
C ARG A 89 6.20 2.21 -17.21
N ASP A 90 7.38 2.43 -17.78
CA ASP A 90 8.64 2.00 -17.18
C ASP A 90 8.93 2.77 -15.89
N GLU A 91 8.64 4.07 -15.87
CA GLU A 91 8.77 4.90 -14.68
C GLU A 91 7.82 4.47 -13.55
N LEU A 92 6.55 4.21 -13.88
CA LEU A 92 5.58 3.70 -12.92
C LEU A 92 6.03 2.36 -12.34
N ARG A 93 6.53 1.46 -13.20
CA ARG A 93 7.06 0.17 -12.75
C ARG A 93 8.24 0.33 -11.80
N MET A 94 9.25 1.10 -12.18
CA MET A 94 10.42 1.32 -11.33
C MET A 94 10.07 1.97 -9.99
N SER A 95 9.14 2.93 -10.03
CA SER A 95 8.64 3.60 -8.83
C SER A 95 7.85 2.66 -7.93
N ILE A 96 6.99 1.79 -8.47
CA ILE A 96 6.26 0.79 -7.68
C ILE A 96 7.22 -0.24 -7.11
N ASP A 97 8.13 -0.79 -7.93
CA ASP A 97 9.09 -1.80 -7.49
C ASP A 97 9.97 -1.25 -6.34
N THR A 98 10.45 -0.01 -6.45
CA THR A 98 11.36 0.56 -5.46
C THR A 98 10.65 1.25 -4.29
N ASN A 99 9.58 2.00 -4.49
CA ASN A 99 8.98 2.83 -3.44
C ASN A 99 7.82 2.15 -2.72
N VAL A 100 7.33 1.03 -3.26
CA VAL A 100 6.17 0.32 -2.71
C VAL A 100 6.54 -1.11 -2.40
N THR A 101 6.93 -1.90 -3.40
CA THR A 101 7.26 -3.33 -3.23
C THR A 101 8.42 -3.51 -2.26
N SER A 102 9.47 -2.69 -2.36
CA SER A 102 10.60 -2.72 -1.45
C SER A 102 10.23 -2.44 0.01
N VAL A 103 9.28 -1.52 0.24
CA VAL A 103 8.78 -1.19 1.58
C VAL A 103 8.02 -2.37 2.16
N VAL A 104 7.23 -3.05 1.33
CA VAL A 104 6.56 -4.30 1.71
C VAL A 104 7.57 -5.37 2.09
N TYR A 105 8.66 -5.54 1.32
CA TYR A 105 9.72 -6.49 1.69
C TYR A 105 10.37 -6.13 3.03
N ALA A 106 10.69 -4.85 3.25
CA ALA A 106 11.30 -4.39 4.49
C ALA A 106 10.37 -4.61 5.68
N ILE A 107 9.09 -4.24 5.57
CA ILE A 107 8.11 -4.48 6.64
C ILE A 107 7.92 -5.97 6.88
N ASN A 108 7.71 -6.77 5.83
CA ASN A 108 7.46 -8.21 5.97
C ASN A 108 8.63 -8.98 6.58
N ALA A 109 9.87 -8.51 6.41
CA ALA A 109 11.04 -9.11 7.06
C ALA A 109 10.97 -9.03 8.60
N PHE A 110 10.22 -8.07 9.15
CA PHE A 110 10.01 -7.91 10.60
C PHE A 110 8.57 -8.25 11.04
N LEU A 111 7.57 -7.97 10.19
CA LEU A 111 6.13 -7.97 10.49
C LEU A 111 5.31 -8.37 9.25
N PRO A 112 5.26 -9.66 8.88
CA PRO A 112 4.54 -10.10 7.69
C PRO A 112 3.01 -9.93 7.82
N ALA A 113 2.36 -9.50 6.74
CA ALA A 113 0.91 -9.34 6.67
C ALA A 113 0.28 -9.92 5.38
N GLU A 114 -0.97 -10.37 5.48
CA GLU A 114 -1.74 -10.91 4.36
C GLU A 114 -2.38 -9.80 3.50
N GLY A 115 -2.61 -10.07 2.21
CA GLY A 115 -3.41 -9.20 1.34
C GLY A 115 -2.78 -7.86 0.96
N VAL A 116 -1.53 -7.60 1.37
CA VAL A 116 -0.84 -6.32 1.20
C VAL A 116 -0.81 -5.86 -0.26
N ALA A 117 -0.39 -6.74 -1.19
CA ALA A 117 -0.27 -6.40 -2.60
C ALA A 117 -1.61 -5.97 -3.22
N TYR A 118 -2.69 -6.69 -2.91
CA TYR A 118 -4.03 -6.34 -3.40
C TYR A 118 -4.48 -4.99 -2.84
N SER A 119 -4.40 -4.80 -1.52
CA SER A 119 -4.81 -3.55 -0.86
C SER A 119 -4.07 -2.34 -1.40
N ILE A 120 -2.75 -2.44 -1.60
CA ILE A 120 -1.93 -1.39 -2.20
C ILE A 120 -2.36 -1.10 -3.65
N SER A 121 -2.57 -2.14 -4.47
CA SER A 121 -3.00 -1.98 -5.86
C SER A 121 -4.34 -1.26 -6.00
N LYS A 122 -5.18 -1.32 -4.97
CA LYS A 122 -6.45 -0.57 -4.91
C LYS A 122 -6.25 0.83 -4.32
N ALA A 123 -5.43 0.97 -3.29
CA ALA A 123 -5.13 2.26 -2.67
C ALA A 123 -4.40 3.24 -3.61
N VAL A 124 -3.63 2.78 -4.59
CA VAL A 124 -2.99 3.71 -5.55
C VAL A 124 -4.00 4.45 -6.43
N VAL A 125 -5.16 3.82 -6.72
CA VAL A 125 -6.24 4.43 -7.51
C VAL A 125 -6.83 5.66 -6.82
N ASN A 126 -6.80 5.68 -5.49
CA ASN A 126 -7.26 6.80 -4.68
C ASN A 126 -6.43 8.07 -4.92
N VAL A 127 -5.10 7.93 -5.01
CA VAL A 127 -4.21 9.06 -5.36
C VAL A 127 -4.43 9.52 -6.79
N LEU A 128 -4.67 8.58 -7.72
CA LEU A 128 -5.00 8.89 -9.11
C LEU A 128 -6.28 9.73 -9.19
N VAL A 129 -7.35 9.30 -8.52
CA VAL A 129 -8.63 10.02 -8.45
C VAL A 129 -8.44 11.43 -7.92
N ALA A 130 -7.72 11.62 -6.81
CA ALA A 130 -7.49 12.95 -6.26
C ALA A 130 -6.72 13.87 -7.21
N LYS A 131 -5.70 13.36 -7.90
CA LYS A 131 -4.93 14.15 -8.89
C LYS A 131 -5.81 14.65 -10.03
N TYR A 132 -6.66 13.79 -10.58
CA TYR A 132 -7.53 14.15 -11.69
C TYR A 132 -8.68 15.05 -11.23
N ALA A 133 -9.25 14.80 -10.05
CA ALA A 133 -10.26 15.67 -9.44
C ALA A 133 -9.79 17.12 -9.38
N ILE A 134 -8.56 17.37 -8.90
CA ILE A 134 -7.97 18.71 -8.83
C ILE A 134 -7.81 19.32 -10.23
N GLN A 135 -7.30 18.54 -11.18
CA GLN A 135 -6.99 19.03 -12.53
C GLN A 135 -8.23 19.47 -13.31
N PHE A 136 -9.37 18.81 -13.09
CA PHE A 136 -10.59 18.97 -13.90
C PHE A 136 -11.78 19.51 -13.09
N LYS A 137 -11.53 20.01 -11.87
CA LYS A 137 -12.58 20.56 -10.98
C LYS A 137 -13.34 21.71 -11.66
N ASP A 138 -12.62 22.63 -12.28
CA ASP A 138 -13.21 23.82 -12.94
C ASP A 138 -13.95 23.45 -14.24
N ASP A 139 -13.66 22.28 -14.83
CA ASP A 139 -14.39 21.74 -15.97
C ASP A 139 -15.70 21.04 -15.56
N GLY A 140 -16.01 20.98 -14.25
CA GLY A 140 -17.21 20.36 -13.72
C GLY A 140 -17.21 18.83 -13.77
N ILE A 141 -16.04 18.19 -13.91
CA ILE A 141 -15.92 16.73 -13.99
C ILE A 141 -15.70 16.14 -12.59
N ILE A 142 -16.53 15.15 -12.23
CA ILE A 142 -16.40 14.41 -10.98
C ILE A 142 -15.49 13.19 -11.19
N PHE A 143 -14.46 13.07 -10.36
CA PHE A 143 -13.63 11.86 -10.24
C PHE A 143 -13.92 11.19 -8.90
N LEU A 144 -14.28 9.90 -8.93
CA LEU A 144 -14.64 9.14 -7.74
C LEU A 144 -13.96 7.76 -7.75
N ALA A 145 -13.41 7.35 -6.60
CA ALA A 145 -13.07 5.95 -6.35
C ALA A 145 -14.25 5.27 -5.62
N LEU A 146 -14.92 4.35 -6.30
CA LEU A 146 -16.08 3.64 -5.75
C LEU A 146 -15.77 2.15 -5.58
N THR A 147 -15.93 1.63 -4.36
CA THR A 147 -15.71 0.22 -4.06
C THR A 147 -17.04 -0.55 -4.08
N PRO A 148 -17.16 -1.65 -4.84
CA PRO A 148 -18.43 -2.38 -5.02
C PRO A 148 -18.85 -3.21 -3.80
N GLY A 149 -18.06 -3.22 -2.73
CA GLY A 149 -18.17 -4.17 -1.62
C GLY A 149 -17.56 -5.52 -1.98
N ILE A 150 -17.95 -6.55 -1.24
CA ILE A 150 -17.56 -7.93 -1.50
C ILE A 150 -18.61 -8.53 -2.41
N VAL A 151 -18.23 -8.85 -3.64
CA VAL A 151 -19.16 -9.28 -4.70
C VAL A 151 -18.71 -10.59 -5.29
N TYR A 152 -19.60 -11.57 -5.38
CA TYR A 152 -19.31 -12.80 -6.11
C TYR A 152 -19.79 -12.66 -7.56
N THR A 153 -18.86 -12.57 -8.51
CA THR A 153 -19.16 -12.17 -9.90
C THR A 153 -19.41 -13.34 -10.87
N LYS A 154 -19.47 -14.57 -10.36
CA LYS A 154 -19.58 -15.78 -11.21
C LYS A 154 -21.01 -16.28 -11.40
N THR A 155 -21.92 -15.96 -10.49
CA THR A 155 -23.33 -16.40 -10.50
C THR A 155 -24.15 -15.46 -9.60
N GLU A 156 -25.47 -15.45 -9.79
CA GLU A 156 -26.42 -14.70 -8.95
C GLU A 156 -26.74 -15.43 -7.65
N ASP A 157 -26.56 -16.74 -7.56
CA ASP A 157 -26.77 -17.50 -6.32
C ASP A 157 -25.45 -18.05 -5.80
N PHE A 158 -24.86 -17.35 -4.82
CA PHE A 158 -23.60 -17.75 -4.20
C PHE A 158 -23.63 -19.18 -3.60
N ASN A 159 -24.82 -19.69 -3.24
CA ASN A 159 -24.94 -21.07 -2.73
C ASN A 159 -24.61 -22.11 -3.80
N THR A 160 -24.63 -21.75 -5.08
CA THR A 160 -24.22 -22.64 -6.19
C THR A 160 -22.71 -22.65 -6.44
N ALA A 161 -21.93 -21.80 -5.76
CA ALA A 161 -20.48 -21.76 -5.93
C ALA A 161 -19.82 -23.09 -5.51
N PRO A 162 -18.65 -23.46 -6.07
CA PRO A 162 -17.88 -24.59 -5.58
C PRO A 162 -17.61 -24.50 -4.07
N GLN A 163 -17.54 -25.64 -3.39
CA GLN A 163 -17.38 -25.66 -1.93
C GLN A 163 -16.09 -24.98 -1.48
N GLU A 164 -14.99 -25.16 -2.21
CA GLU A 164 -13.72 -24.50 -1.94
C GLU A 164 -13.83 -22.97 -2.04
N VAL A 165 -14.65 -22.46 -2.97
CA VAL A 165 -14.90 -21.02 -3.09
C VAL A 165 -15.71 -20.53 -1.91
N ARG A 166 -16.79 -21.23 -1.52
CA ARG A 166 -17.59 -20.86 -0.35
C ARG A 166 -16.74 -20.79 0.92
N ALA A 167 -15.86 -21.78 1.13
CA ALA A 167 -14.96 -21.82 2.28
C ALA A 167 -14.01 -20.60 2.36
N ILE A 168 -13.53 -20.09 1.22
CA ILE A 168 -12.69 -18.87 1.18
C ILE A 168 -13.48 -17.66 1.68
N TYR A 169 -14.72 -17.48 1.20
CA TYR A 169 -15.58 -16.37 1.62
C TYR A 169 -16.04 -16.50 3.07
N ASP A 170 -16.27 -17.72 3.57
CA ASP A 170 -16.60 -17.96 4.98
C ASP A 170 -15.42 -17.57 5.88
N PHE A 171 -14.20 -17.93 5.49
CA PHE A 171 -12.98 -17.53 6.20
C PHE A 171 -12.78 -16.00 6.19
N MET A 172 -12.97 -15.36 5.04
CA MET A 172 -12.94 -13.90 4.94
C MET A 172 -14.04 -13.26 5.79
N GLY A 173 -15.25 -13.80 5.73
CA GLY A 173 -16.42 -13.35 6.49
C GLY A 173 -16.19 -13.43 8.00
N ALA A 174 -15.57 -14.49 8.50
CA ALA A 174 -15.23 -14.63 9.91
C ALA A 174 -14.26 -13.54 10.42
N LYS A 175 -13.30 -13.11 9.57
CA LYS A 175 -12.43 -11.97 9.89
C LYS A 175 -13.21 -10.66 9.85
N LEU A 176 -14.05 -10.47 8.83
CA LEU A 176 -14.82 -9.25 8.63
C LEU A 176 -15.89 -9.03 9.69
N HIS A 177 -16.54 -10.08 10.19
CA HIS A 177 -17.61 -9.98 11.18
C HIS A 177 -17.14 -9.34 12.50
N LYS A 178 -15.84 -9.38 12.79
CA LYS A 178 -15.24 -8.65 13.91
C LYS A 178 -15.30 -7.12 13.74
N TYR A 179 -15.34 -6.65 12.49
CA TYR A 179 -15.35 -5.24 12.12
C TYR A 179 -16.72 -4.78 11.62
N GLU A 180 -17.46 -5.66 10.95
CA GLU A 180 -18.80 -5.42 10.40
C GLU A 180 -19.74 -6.57 10.78
N PRO A 181 -20.33 -6.56 11.99
CA PRO A 181 -21.23 -7.61 12.45
C PRO A 181 -22.49 -7.78 11.61
N SER A 182 -22.84 -6.78 10.77
CA SER A 182 -23.99 -6.88 9.88
C SER A 182 -23.70 -7.62 8.56
N TYR A 183 -22.44 -8.01 8.31
CA TYR A 183 -22.03 -8.72 7.09
C TYR A 183 -22.71 -10.09 7.00
N LYS A 184 -23.42 -10.34 5.90
CA LYS A 184 -24.21 -11.56 5.65
C LYS A 184 -23.64 -12.48 4.58
N GLY A 185 -22.49 -12.12 4.01
CA GLY A 185 -21.92 -12.79 2.84
C GLY A 185 -21.75 -11.83 1.65
N PRO A 186 -21.22 -12.34 0.53
CA PRO A 186 -21.01 -11.53 -0.67
C PRO A 186 -22.32 -11.05 -1.28
N LEU A 187 -22.30 -9.84 -1.84
CA LEU A 187 -23.36 -9.32 -2.69
C LEU A 187 -23.40 -10.06 -4.03
N THR A 188 -24.59 -10.13 -4.62
CA THR A 188 -24.75 -10.38 -6.04
C THR A 188 -24.27 -9.18 -6.88
N PRO A 189 -23.90 -9.38 -8.16
CA PRO A 189 -23.60 -8.27 -9.05
C PRO A 189 -24.74 -7.24 -9.12
N LYS A 190 -26.00 -7.72 -9.18
CA LYS A 190 -27.18 -6.86 -9.25
C LYS A 190 -27.36 -6.00 -8.00
N GLU A 191 -27.17 -6.56 -6.81
CA GLU A 191 -27.26 -5.81 -5.56
C GLU A 191 -26.16 -4.75 -5.47
N SER A 192 -24.91 -5.14 -5.77
CA SER A 192 -23.78 -4.22 -5.75
C SER A 192 -23.99 -3.05 -6.73
N VAL A 193 -24.43 -3.32 -7.96
CA VAL A 193 -24.71 -2.26 -8.95
C VAL A 193 -25.83 -1.35 -8.48
N LYS A 194 -26.93 -1.91 -7.95
CA LYS A 194 -28.05 -1.09 -7.42
C LYS A 194 -27.58 -0.15 -6.31
N MET A 195 -26.71 -0.63 -5.42
CA MET A 195 -26.17 0.18 -4.33
C MET A 195 -25.22 1.26 -4.85
N GLN A 196 -24.35 0.93 -5.80
CA GLN A 196 -23.45 1.89 -6.42
C GLN A 196 -24.19 2.98 -7.21
N LEU A 197 -25.20 2.63 -8.01
CA LEU A 197 -26.02 3.60 -8.73
C LEU A 197 -26.68 4.60 -7.77
N LYS A 198 -27.17 4.13 -6.62
CA LYS A 198 -27.71 5.02 -5.57
C LYS A 198 -26.67 6.02 -5.05
N VAL A 199 -25.40 5.62 -4.94
CA VAL A 199 -24.31 6.55 -4.59
C VAL A 199 -24.10 7.55 -5.71
N LEU A 200 -24.00 7.08 -6.96
CA LEU A 200 -23.77 7.92 -8.14
C LEU A 200 -24.87 8.97 -8.34
N ASP A 201 -26.14 8.60 -8.14
CA ASP A 201 -27.31 9.50 -8.27
C ASP A 201 -27.27 10.67 -7.27
N GLY A 202 -26.54 10.53 -6.17
CA GLY A 202 -26.40 11.54 -5.12
C GLY A 202 -25.13 12.38 -5.18
N LEU A 203 -24.24 12.15 -6.16
CA LEU A 203 -22.97 12.85 -6.21
C LEU A 203 -23.11 14.30 -6.64
N THR A 204 -22.24 15.13 -6.09
CA THR A 204 -22.03 16.53 -6.50
C THR A 204 -20.55 16.77 -6.77
N ILE A 205 -20.20 17.94 -7.30
CA ILE A 205 -18.79 18.32 -7.53
C ILE A 205 -17.97 18.35 -6.22
N GLU A 206 -18.62 18.53 -5.07
CA GLU A 206 -17.98 18.48 -3.75
C GLU A 206 -17.55 17.07 -3.34
N ASN A 207 -18.03 16.04 -4.06
CA ASN A 207 -17.59 14.66 -3.90
C ASN A 207 -16.44 14.30 -4.85
N SER A 208 -15.96 15.24 -5.67
CA SER A 208 -14.84 14.97 -6.57
C SER A 208 -13.55 14.86 -5.75
N ASP A 209 -12.88 13.71 -5.85
CA ASP A 209 -11.78 13.19 -5.00
C ASP A 209 -12.18 12.18 -3.90
N ASP A 210 -13.48 11.97 -3.67
CA ASP A 210 -13.93 11.06 -2.63
C ASP A 210 -13.56 9.59 -2.92
N MET A 211 -13.48 8.83 -1.82
CA MET A 211 -13.27 7.38 -1.81
C MET A 211 -14.40 6.76 -1.01
N LEU A 212 -15.39 6.20 -1.71
CA LEU A 212 -16.63 5.72 -1.12
C LEU A 212 -16.78 4.22 -1.36
N SER A 213 -17.47 3.54 -0.44
CA SER A 213 -18.02 2.23 -0.74
C SER A 213 -19.36 2.33 -1.46
N HIS A 214 -19.87 1.19 -1.89
CA HIS A 214 -21.24 0.97 -2.31
C HIS A 214 -22.31 1.49 -1.30
N ASN A 215 -21.93 1.80 -0.05
CA ASN A 215 -22.79 2.44 0.95
C ASN A 215 -22.76 3.99 0.91
N GLY A 216 -21.90 4.61 0.09
CA GLY A 216 -21.75 6.06 -0.02
C GLY A 216 -21.02 6.69 1.18
N ASN A 217 -20.29 5.91 1.96
CA ASN A 217 -19.60 6.35 3.18
C ASN A 217 -18.25 5.66 3.32
N LYS A 218 -17.52 5.89 4.43
CA LYS A 218 -16.18 5.33 4.69
C LYS A 218 -16.13 3.90 5.28
N ARG A 219 -17.17 3.07 5.09
CA ARG A 219 -17.25 1.67 5.58
C ARG A 219 -17.29 0.69 4.42
N TRP A 220 -16.27 -0.18 4.30
CA TRP A 220 -16.00 -0.96 3.07
C TRP A 220 -16.67 -2.34 3.04
N ALA A 221 -17.23 -2.78 4.17
CA ALA A 221 -18.01 -4.00 4.32
C ALA A 221 -19.48 -3.68 4.52
#